data_AF-A0A022XZ52-F1
#
_entry.id   AF-A0A022XZ52-F1
#
_cell.length_a   1.000
_cell.length_b   1.000
_cell.length_c   1.000
_cell.angle_alpha   90.00
_cell.angle_beta   90.00
_cell.angle_gamma   90.00
#
_symmetry.space_group_name_H-M   'P 1'
#
loop_
_entity.id
_entity.type
_entity.pdbx_description
1 polymer ?
#
loop_
_entity_poly.entity_id
_entity_poly.type
_entity_poly.pdbx_seq_one_letter_code
_entity_poly.pdbx_strand_id
1 'polypeptide(L)'
;MRFHISSLWRRTGTPGTPANRNLHISCRGKPITEDKLFEYTNGGFLVNEKSQFDRRYVKFNLNALCGLAATAGGQPSPVKAVEKMEGGFSKALLMEKENGVEIVTKVACRNAGPAVYTTESEVAILKYVKQQTSIPVPEVYTWSSDPTNPIGAEYIIMEKAAGVPLFKIWGEISLSDKLELVKRLTAFEREVCSLQLPAYGSLYLRSFGGGLPNFKPLGIDGES
;
A
#
# COMPACT_ATOMS: atom_id res chain seq x y z
N MET A 1 -48.06 -30.13 -12.30
CA MET A 1 -48.70 -29.26 -11.27
C MET A 1 -47.69 -28.17 -10.94
N ARG A 2 -47.75 -26.98 -11.56
CA ARG A 2 -48.50 -25.76 -11.19
C ARG A 2 -48.19 -25.19 -9.78
N PHE A 3 -47.26 -24.21 -9.81
CA PHE A 3 -47.17 -22.90 -9.12
C PHE A 3 -47.40 -22.76 -7.60
N HIS A 4 -46.41 -22.18 -6.91
CA HIS A 4 -46.54 -20.79 -6.45
C HIS A 4 -45.20 -20.08 -6.25
N ILE A 5 -45.12 -18.87 -6.79
CA ILE A 5 -44.02 -17.91 -6.73
C ILE A 5 -44.30 -16.98 -5.55
N SER A 6 -43.31 -16.72 -4.70
CA SER A 6 -43.33 -15.54 -3.82
C SER A 6 -42.05 -14.74 -4.00
N SER A 7 -42.16 -13.72 -4.84
CA SER A 7 -41.22 -12.62 -5.00
C SER A 7 -41.25 -11.72 -3.76
N LEU A 8 -40.12 -11.56 -3.07
CA LEU A 8 -39.96 -10.56 -2.01
C LEU A 8 -38.83 -9.59 -2.38
N TRP A 9 -39.28 -8.48 -2.95
CA TRP A 9 -38.78 -7.11 -2.77
C TRP A 9 -37.27 -6.86 -2.71
N ARG A 10 -36.77 -6.61 -3.92
CA ARG A 10 -35.76 -5.62 -4.32
C ARG A 10 -35.70 -4.42 -3.35
N ARG A 11 -34.70 -4.36 -2.46
CA ARG A 11 -34.28 -3.09 -1.85
C ARG A 11 -33.47 -2.32 -2.88
N THR A 12 -34.13 -1.39 -3.56
CA THR A 12 -33.46 -0.33 -4.28
C THR A 12 -32.76 0.56 -3.25
N GLY A 13 -31.48 0.30 -3.01
CA GLY A 13 -30.60 1.32 -2.44
C GLY A 13 -30.57 2.47 -3.44
N THR A 14 -31.06 3.63 -3.02
CA THR A 14 -30.85 4.88 -3.74
C THR A 14 -29.35 5.07 -3.94
N PRO A 15 -28.88 5.54 -5.11
CA PRO A 15 -27.52 6.03 -5.22
C PRO A 15 -27.45 7.26 -4.34
N GLY A 16 -26.81 7.13 -3.17
CA GLY A 16 -26.51 8.28 -2.33
C GLY A 16 -25.71 9.26 -3.17
N THR A 17 -26.25 10.46 -3.35
CA THR A 17 -25.52 11.65 -3.82
C THR A 17 -24.16 11.66 -3.12
N PRO A 18 -23.02 11.84 -3.83
CA PRO A 18 -21.75 11.94 -3.16
C PRO A 18 -21.83 13.16 -2.23
N ALA A 19 -21.89 12.91 -0.93
CA ALA A 19 -21.72 13.96 0.06
C ALA A 19 -20.42 14.66 -0.31
N ASN A 20 -20.51 15.96 -0.59
CA ASN A 20 -19.36 16.79 -0.90
C ASN A 20 -18.52 16.88 0.38
N ARG A 21 -17.71 15.85 0.61
CA ARG A 21 -16.82 15.74 1.75
C ARG A 21 -15.71 16.75 1.47
N ASN A 22 -15.49 17.68 2.40
CA ASN A 22 -14.32 18.55 2.40
C ASN A 22 -13.06 17.70 2.63
N LEU A 23 -12.62 17.00 1.60
CA LEU A 23 -11.40 16.21 1.60
C LEU A 23 -10.22 17.16 1.42
N HIS A 24 -9.39 17.29 2.45
CA HIS A 24 -8.20 18.11 2.37
C HIS A 24 -7.08 17.34 1.65
N ILE A 25 -6.68 17.82 0.47
CA ILE A 25 -5.61 17.20 -0.32
C ILE A 25 -4.37 18.09 -0.26
N SER A 26 -3.24 17.51 0.14
CA SER A 26 -1.97 18.23 0.24
C SER A 26 -0.79 17.43 -0.28
N CYS A 27 0.32 18.13 -0.53
CA CYS A 27 1.63 17.54 -0.78
C CYS A 27 2.66 18.40 -0.06
N ARG A 28 3.44 17.80 0.86
CA ARG A 28 4.42 18.52 1.68
C ARG A 28 3.81 19.71 2.43
N GLY A 29 2.65 19.48 3.05
CA GLY A 29 1.91 20.51 3.78
C GLY A 29 1.27 21.62 2.93
N LYS A 30 1.38 21.60 1.59
CA LYS A 30 0.74 22.59 0.72
C LYS A 30 -0.53 22.02 0.08
N PRO A 31 -1.66 22.75 0.06
CA PRO A 31 -2.86 22.32 -0.64
C PRO A 31 -2.58 22.10 -2.14
N ILE A 32 -3.13 21.03 -2.70
CA ILE A 32 -3.02 20.70 -4.13
C ILE A 32 -4.39 20.29 -4.69
N THR A 33 -4.53 20.34 -6.01
CA THR A 33 -5.69 19.76 -6.69
C THR A 33 -5.57 18.24 -6.78
N GLU A 34 -6.70 17.55 -6.97
CA GLU A 34 -6.73 16.09 -7.13
C GLU A 34 -5.81 15.60 -8.27
N ASP A 35 -5.77 16.30 -9.41
CA ASP A 35 -4.92 15.91 -10.53
C ASP A 35 -3.43 15.83 -10.17
N LYS A 36 -2.98 16.64 -9.20
CA LYS A 36 -1.60 16.62 -8.72
C LYS A 36 -1.27 15.37 -7.90
N LEU A 37 -2.25 14.59 -7.45
CA LEU A 37 -2.02 13.26 -6.87
C LEU A 37 -1.50 12.27 -7.93
N PHE A 38 -1.97 12.41 -9.17
CA PHE A 38 -1.63 11.50 -10.27
C PHE A 38 -0.26 11.81 -10.88
N GLU A 39 0.13 13.08 -10.91
CA GLU A 39 1.40 13.56 -11.47
C GLU A 39 2.61 13.25 -10.58
N TYR A 40 3.83 13.28 -11.13
CA TYR A 40 5.05 13.33 -10.33
C TYR A 40 5.38 14.77 -9.95
N THR A 41 5.67 15.05 -8.67
CA THR A 41 5.90 16.41 -8.14
C THR A 41 7.21 16.57 -7.34
N ASN A 42 8.06 15.55 -7.27
CA ASN A 42 9.28 15.54 -6.46
C ASN A 42 10.53 16.04 -7.22
N GLY A 43 10.34 16.75 -8.34
CA GLY A 43 11.41 17.38 -9.10
C GLY A 43 11.32 17.13 -10.60
N GLY A 44 12.37 17.51 -11.33
CA GLY A 44 12.54 17.26 -12.76
C GLY A 44 13.55 16.15 -13.04
N PHE A 45 13.74 15.83 -14.33
CA PHE A 45 14.70 14.81 -14.75
C PHE A 45 15.63 15.38 -15.81
N LEU A 46 16.94 15.14 -15.64
CA LEU A 46 17.95 15.63 -16.59
C LEU A 46 17.88 14.94 -17.96
N VAL A 47 17.30 13.74 -18.03
CA VAL A 47 17.25 12.91 -19.25
C VAL A 47 15.84 12.35 -19.44
N ASN A 48 15.34 12.44 -20.68
CA ASN A 48 14.03 11.90 -21.10
C ASN A 48 12.87 12.34 -20.21
N GLU A 49 12.86 13.61 -19.81
CA GLU A 49 11.99 14.15 -18.77
C GLU A 49 10.51 13.80 -18.96
N LYS A 50 9.97 14.05 -20.16
CA LYS A 50 8.59 13.69 -20.51
C LYS A 50 8.31 12.20 -20.25
N SER A 51 9.19 11.30 -20.69
CA SER A 51 9.04 9.86 -20.46
C SER A 51 9.09 9.51 -18.97
N GLN A 52 9.93 10.20 -18.19
CA GLN A 52 10.02 9.96 -16.75
C GLN A 52 8.75 10.40 -16.01
N PHE A 53 8.14 11.50 -16.43
CA PHE A 53 6.82 11.94 -15.94
C PHE A 53 5.71 10.96 -16.36
N ASP A 54 5.65 10.59 -17.63
CA ASP A 54 4.61 9.69 -18.18
C ASP A 54 4.62 8.34 -17.47
N ARG A 55 5.80 7.77 -17.19
CA ARG A 55 5.92 6.49 -16.48
C ARG A 55 5.54 6.56 -14.99
N ARG A 56 5.53 7.76 -14.41
CA ARG A 56 5.13 8.01 -13.02
C ARG A 56 3.73 8.60 -12.91
N TYR A 57 3.07 8.89 -14.02
CA TYR A 57 1.67 9.29 -14.01
C TYR A 57 0.79 8.06 -13.80
N VAL A 58 -0.09 8.12 -12.80
CA VAL A 58 -1.10 7.08 -12.55
C VAL A 58 -2.40 7.76 -12.17
N LYS A 59 -3.38 7.69 -13.06
CA LYS A 59 -4.74 8.11 -12.76
C LYS A 59 -5.46 6.99 -12.01
N PHE A 60 -6.12 7.35 -10.91
CA PHE A 60 -6.92 6.42 -10.11
C PHE A 60 -8.16 7.13 -9.55
N ASN A 61 -9.18 6.38 -9.18
CA ASN A 61 -10.40 6.90 -8.58
C ASN A 61 -10.18 7.17 -7.09
N LEU A 62 -9.97 8.44 -6.74
CA LEU A 62 -9.71 8.86 -5.36
C LEU A 62 -10.88 8.54 -4.42
N ASN A 63 -12.13 8.69 -4.89
CA ASN A 63 -13.31 8.40 -4.08
C ASN A 63 -13.42 6.91 -3.71
N ALA A 64 -13.17 6.02 -4.67
CA ALA A 64 -13.13 4.58 -4.42
C ALA A 64 -12.01 4.22 -3.44
N LEU A 65 -10.84 4.83 -3.61
CA LEU A 65 -9.68 4.64 -2.73
C LEU A 65 -9.98 5.07 -1.29
N CYS A 66 -10.55 6.28 -1.12
CA CYS A 66 -10.99 6.79 0.18
C CYS A 66 -12.09 5.92 0.81
N GLY A 67 -12.98 5.32 0.00
CA GLY A 67 -14.01 4.39 0.48
C GLY A 67 -13.40 3.12 1.09
N LEU A 68 -12.43 2.51 0.43
CA LEU A 68 -11.72 1.34 0.97
C LEU A 68 -10.88 1.70 2.19
N ALA A 69 -10.13 2.81 2.10
CA ALA A 69 -9.35 3.36 3.20
C ALA A 69 -10.21 3.60 4.46
N ALA A 70 -11.43 4.12 4.29
CA ALA A 70 -12.34 4.39 5.40
C ALA A 70 -12.63 3.12 6.23
N THR A 71 -12.70 1.96 5.59
CA THR A 71 -12.99 0.66 6.23
C THR A 71 -11.76 -0.10 6.74
N ALA A 72 -10.55 0.30 6.35
CA ALA A 72 -9.31 -0.43 6.66
C ALA A 72 -8.73 -0.10 8.05
N GLY A 73 -8.08 -1.03 8.75
CA GLY A 73 -7.30 -0.70 9.96
C GLY A 73 -8.14 -0.21 11.16
N GLY A 74 -9.22 -0.94 11.49
CA GLY A 74 -10.03 -0.69 12.70
C GLY A 74 -11.47 -0.29 12.39
N GLN A 75 -12.05 0.55 13.25
CA GLN A 75 -13.44 1.00 13.08
C GLN A 75 -13.61 1.85 11.81
N PRO A 76 -14.65 1.60 10.99
CA PRO A 76 -14.91 2.39 9.80
C PRO A 76 -15.08 3.88 10.14
N SER A 77 -14.35 4.74 9.42
CA SER A 77 -14.42 6.20 9.58
C SER A 77 -14.04 6.85 8.26
N PRO A 78 -14.75 7.90 7.80
CA PRO A 78 -14.41 8.60 6.56
C PRO A 78 -12.98 9.14 6.58
N VAL A 79 -12.36 9.21 5.39
CA VAL A 79 -11.09 9.92 5.18
C VAL A 79 -11.37 11.42 5.12
N LYS A 80 -10.68 12.20 5.95
CA LYS A 80 -10.78 13.66 5.99
C LYS A 80 -9.62 14.35 5.26
N ALA A 81 -8.46 13.70 5.18
CA ALA A 81 -7.29 14.27 4.52
C ALA A 81 -6.46 13.23 3.77
N VAL A 82 -5.82 13.67 2.68
CA VAL A 82 -4.88 12.89 1.88
C VAL A 82 -3.63 13.74 1.68
N GLU A 83 -2.52 13.33 2.29
CA GLU A 83 -1.21 13.90 2.04
C GLU A 83 -0.41 13.01 1.09
N LYS A 84 -0.03 13.57 -0.05
CA LYS A 84 0.88 12.94 -0.99
C LYS A 84 2.32 13.03 -0.45
N MET A 85 2.86 11.89 -0.04
CA MET A 85 4.24 11.75 0.42
C MET A 85 5.21 11.58 -0.77
N GLU A 86 4.72 10.98 -1.85
CA GLU A 86 5.39 10.76 -3.14
C GLU A 86 6.71 9.97 -3.12
N GLY A 87 6.71 8.78 -3.75
CA GLY A 87 7.91 7.99 -4.01
C GLY A 87 8.34 8.02 -5.48
N GLY A 88 9.54 7.51 -5.77
CA GLY A 88 10.07 7.42 -7.14
C GLY A 88 9.40 6.33 -8.00
N PHE A 89 8.78 5.34 -7.38
CA PHE A 89 8.18 4.16 -8.03
C PHE A 89 6.69 3.99 -7.70
N SER A 90 6.12 4.81 -6.83
CA SER A 90 4.73 4.70 -6.41
C SER A 90 4.19 6.03 -5.89
N LYS A 91 2.88 6.24 -6.00
CA LYS A 91 2.17 7.27 -5.24
C LYS A 91 1.95 6.74 -3.84
N ALA A 92 2.75 7.22 -2.89
CA ALA A 92 2.52 7.01 -1.47
C ALA A 92 1.63 8.15 -0.96
N LEU A 93 0.47 7.80 -0.43
CA LEU A 93 -0.54 8.69 0.12
C LEU A 93 -0.72 8.34 1.60
N LEU A 94 -0.48 9.31 2.47
CA LEU A 94 -0.89 9.25 3.87
C LEU A 94 -2.35 9.72 3.94
N MET A 95 -3.24 8.85 4.41
CA MET A 95 -4.66 9.17 4.56
C MET A 95 -5.03 9.24 6.03
N GLU A 96 -5.60 10.36 6.43
CA GLU A 96 -6.08 10.57 7.80
C GLU A 96 -7.60 10.46 7.84
N LYS A 97 -8.10 9.66 8.77
CA LYS A 97 -9.53 9.49 9.01
C LYS A 97 -10.07 10.50 10.01
N GLU A 98 -11.39 10.68 10.00
CA GLU A 98 -12.09 11.53 10.99
C GLU A 98 -11.86 11.10 12.44
N ASN A 99 -11.73 9.80 12.69
CA ASN A 99 -11.40 9.23 14.01
C ASN A 99 -9.90 9.36 14.39
N GLY A 100 -9.08 10.03 13.59
CA GLY A 100 -7.66 10.25 13.85
C GLY A 100 -6.74 9.09 13.48
N VAL A 101 -7.28 7.96 12.99
CA VAL A 101 -6.46 6.86 12.47
C VAL A 101 -5.81 7.27 11.16
N GLU A 102 -4.52 7.02 11.04
CA GLU A 102 -3.74 7.25 9.83
C GLU A 102 -3.40 5.92 9.16
N ILE A 103 -3.51 5.89 7.83
CA ILE A 103 -3.14 4.73 7.01
C ILE A 103 -2.31 5.18 5.81
N VAL A 104 -1.49 4.27 5.29
CA VAL A 104 -0.73 4.50 4.07
C VAL A 104 -1.39 3.75 2.93
N THR A 105 -1.61 4.47 1.83
CA THR A 105 -2.02 3.89 0.57
C THR A 105 -0.91 4.06 -0.46
N LYS A 106 -0.54 2.97 -1.11
CA LYS A 106 0.48 2.93 -2.16
C LYS A 106 -0.19 2.56 -3.48
N VAL A 107 0.02 3.36 -4.51
CA VAL A 107 -0.40 3.06 -5.89
C VAL A 107 0.86 2.93 -6.76
N ALA A 108 1.06 1.76 -7.37
CA ALA A 108 2.27 1.47 -8.13
C ALA A 108 2.35 2.31 -9.42
N CYS A 109 3.53 2.89 -9.69
CA CYS A 109 3.81 3.54 -10.97
C CYS A 109 4.27 2.53 -12.02
N ARG A 110 4.12 2.86 -13.31
CA ARG A 110 4.54 1.97 -14.42
C ARG A 110 6.05 1.72 -14.47
N ASN A 111 6.85 2.53 -13.77
CA ASN A 111 8.29 2.32 -13.63
C ASN A 111 8.68 1.44 -12.43
N ALA A 112 7.74 0.98 -11.60
CA ALA A 112 8.05 0.13 -10.44
C ALA A 112 8.58 -1.25 -10.84
N GLY A 113 8.23 -1.73 -12.03
CA GLY A 113 8.57 -3.05 -12.54
C GLY A 113 7.42 -3.60 -13.37
N PRO A 114 7.41 -4.92 -13.65
CA PRO A 114 6.28 -5.57 -14.27
C PRO A 114 5.01 -5.36 -13.45
N ALA A 115 3.94 -4.93 -14.14
CA ALA A 115 2.61 -4.80 -13.56
C ALA A 115 2.18 -6.12 -12.90
N VAL A 116 1.32 -6.04 -11.89
CA VAL A 116 0.85 -7.15 -11.06
C VAL A 116 1.93 -7.71 -10.13
N TYR A 117 3.07 -8.13 -10.68
CA TYR A 117 4.12 -8.83 -9.95
C TYR A 117 4.73 -8.02 -8.81
N THR A 118 4.88 -6.70 -8.99
CA THR A 118 5.48 -5.83 -7.96
C THR A 118 4.57 -5.69 -6.74
N THR A 119 3.29 -5.39 -6.95
CA THR A 119 2.27 -5.31 -5.89
C THR A 119 2.11 -6.65 -5.16
N GLU A 120 1.95 -7.75 -5.92
CA GLU A 120 1.84 -9.10 -5.37
C GLU A 120 3.05 -9.47 -4.51
N SER A 121 4.25 -9.19 -5.01
CA SER A 121 5.48 -9.56 -4.31
C SER A 121 5.72 -8.74 -3.06
N GLU A 122 5.37 -7.46 -3.07
CA GLU A 122 5.46 -6.60 -1.89
C GLU A 122 4.51 -7.06 -0.79
N VAL A 123 3.28 -7.42 -1.14
CA VAL A 123 2.32 -7.96 -0.16
C VAL A 123 2.81 -9.30 0.39
N ALA A 124 3.29 -10.19 -0.47
CA ALA A 124 3.79 -11.50 -0.05
C ALA A 124 4.98 -11.38 0.91
N ILE A 125 5.94 -10.49 0.63
CA ILE A 125 7.12 -10.33 1.48
C ILE A 125 6.77 -9.67 2.82
N LEU A 126 5.88 -8.66 2.85
CA LEU A 126 5.43 -8.05 4.11
C LEU A 126 4.77 -9.10 5.01
N LYS A 127 3.88 -9.93 4.46
CA LYS A 127 3.24 -11.02 5.20
C LYS A 127 4.25 -12.07 5.68
N TYR A 128 5.19 -12.45 4.82
CA TYR A 128 6.21 -13.45 5.15
C TYR A 128 7.15 -12.96 6.27
N VAL A 129 7.71 -11.75 6.16
CA VAL A 129 8.59 -11.17 7.19
C VAL A 129 7.86 -11.03 8.53
N LYS A 130 6.59 -10.58 8.51
CA LYS A 130 5.77 -10.48 9.72
C LYS A 130 5.56 -11.84 10.40
N GLN A 131 5.39 -12.90 9.62
CA GLN A 131 5.14 -14.24 10.15
C GLN A 131 6.43 -14.90 10.68
N GLN A 132 7.57 -14.65 10.04
CA GLN A 132 8.81 -15.41 10.28
C GLN A 132 9.84 -14.69 11.14
N THR A 133 9.66 -13.40 11.44
CA THR A 133 10.65 -12.60 12.16
C THR A 133 9.99 -11.71 13.22
N SER A 134 10.80 -11.15 14.11
CA SER A 134 10.36 -10.13 15.07
C SER A 134 10.33 -8.71 14.49
N ILE A 135 10.70 -8.55 13.22
CA ILE A 135 10.86 -7.25 12.58
C ILE A 135 9.49 -6.57 12.44
N PRO A 136 9.32 -5.34 12.95
CA PRO A 136 8.08 -4.61 12.79
C PRO A 136 7.93 -4.18 11.33
N VAL A 137 6.96 -4.77 10.64
CA VAL A 137 6.54 -4.39 9.28
C VAL A 137 5.07 -3.97 9.28
N PRO A 138 4.67 -3.02 8.40
CA PRO A 138 3.28 -2.59 8.31
C PRO A 138 2.29 -3.74 8.06
N GLU A 139 1.17 -3.74 8.77
CA GLU A 139 0.06 -4.64 8.44
C GLU A 139 -0.60 -4.26 7.11
N VAL A 140 -0.75 -5.22 6.20
CA VAL A 140 -1.47 -5.03 4.94
C VAL A 140 -2.97 -5.26 5.17
N TYR A 141 -3.77 -4.19 5.08
CA TYR A 141 -5.22 -4.27 5.31
C TYR A 141 -5.98 -4.77 4.08
N THR A 142 -5.69 -4.21 2.91
CA THR A 142 -6.31 -4.61 1.64
C THR A 142 -5.45 -4.15 0.48
N TRP A 143 -5.54 -4.83 -0.65
CA TRP A 143 -4.70 -4.59 -1.82
C TRP A 143 -5.34 -5.21 -3.07
N SER A 144 -4.94 -4.75 -4.24
CA SER A 144 -5.29 -5.38 -5.53
C SER A 144 -4.19 -5.14 -6.53
N SER A 145 -3.80 -6.20 -7.22
CA SER A 145 -2.89 -6.17 -8.37
C SER A 145 -3.65 -6.10 -9.71
N ASP A 146 -4.97 -6.32 -9.71
CA ASP A 146 -5.81 -6.21 -10.90
C ASP A 146 -6.25 -4.75 -11.12
N PRO A 147 -5.87 -4.08 -12.23
CA PRO A 147 -6.25 -2.69 -12.49
C PRO A 147 -7.72 -2.51 -12.89
N THR A 148 -8.49 -3.57 -13.13
CA THR A 148 -9.93 -3.50 -13.41
C THR A 148 -10.78 -3.25 -12.16
N ASN A 149 -10.14 -3.26 -10.98
CA ASN A 149 -10.80 -2.92 -9.73
C ASN A 149 -11.35 -1.47 -9.73
N PRO A 150 -12.29 -1.11 -8.84
CA PRO A 150 -12.93 0.21 -8.83
C PRO A 150 -12.00 1.43 -8.68
N ILE A 151 -10.77 1.26 -8.19
CA ILE A 151 -9.74 2.31 -8.13
C ILE A 151 -9.12 2.56 -9.51
N GLY A 152 -9.12 1.57 -10.41
CA GLY A 152 -8.54 1.68 -11.75
C GLY A 152 -7.02 1.56 -11.79
N ALA A 153 -6.39 1.13 -10.69
CA ALA A 153 -4.94 0.98 -10.56
C ALA A 153 -4.60 -0.08 -9.50
N GLU A 154 -3.38 -0.60 -9.58
CA GLU A 154 -2.80 -1.44 -8.52
C GLU A 154 -2.61 -0.65 -7.23
N TYR A 155 -2.95 -1.25 -6.10
CA TYR A 155 -2.82 -0.57 -4.81
C TYR A 155 -2.53 -1.52 -3.65
N ILE A 156 -1.96 -0.94 -2.59
CA ILE A 156 -1.83 -1.53 -1.25
C ILE A 156 -2.30 -0.49 -0.24
N ILE A 157 -3.27 -0.83 0.61
CA ILE A 157 -3.68 -0.06 1.79
C ILE A 157 -3.14 -0.80 3.02
N MET A 158 -2.32 -0.13 3.81
CA MET A 158 -1.59 -0.72 4.91
C MET A 158 -1.45 0.25 6.09
N GLU A 159 -1.01 -0.29 7.21
CA GLU A 159 -0.65 0.45 8.41
C GLU A 159 0.39 1.56 8.12
N LYS A 160 0.25 2.71 8.79
CA LYS A 160 1.32 3.70 8.85
C LYS A 160 2.35 3.21 9.89
N ALA A 161 3.58 2.95 9.44
CA ALA A 161 4.67 2.64 10.36
C ALA A 161 4.86 3.77 11.39
N ALA A 162 4.87 3.42 12.67
CA ALA A 162 5.09 4.37 13.75
C ALA A 162 6.55 4.86 13.78
N GLY A 163 6.75 6.10 14.23
CA GLY A 163 8.07 6.69 14.42
C GLY A 163 8.42 7.75 13.38
N VAL A 164 9.72 8.07 13.30
CA VAL A 164 10.28 9.10 12.43
C VAL A 164 11.39 8.52 11.54
N PRO A 165 11.55 8.99 10.29
CA PRO A 165 12.68 8.59 9.46
C PRO A 165 14.01 8.90 10.14
N LEU A 166 14.89 7.90 10.25
CA LEU A 166 16.15 8.01 11.00
C LEU A 166 17.02 9.20 10.56
N PHE A 167 17.06 9.50 9.26
CA PHE A 167 17.85 10.60 8.72
C PHE A 167 17.47 11.98 9.30
N LYS A 168 16.23 12.13 9.79
CA LYS A 168 15.77 13.40 10.39
C LYS A 168 16.40 13.65 11.75
N ILE A 169 16.65 12.59 12.52
CA ILE A 169 17.13 12.70 13.91
C ILE A 169 18.57 12.22 14.09
N TRP A 170 19.21 11.67 13.05
CA TRP A 170 20.55 11.11 13.15
C TRP A 170 21.61 12.09 13.68
N GLY A 171 21.50 13.37 13.34
CA GLY A 171 22.40 14.41 13.84
C GLY A 171 22.16 14.77 15.31
N GLU A 172 20.96 14.49 15.83
CA GLU A 172 20.47 14.93 17.14
C GLU A 172 20.65 13.87 18.23
N ILE A 173 20.57 12.58 17.85
CA ILE A 173 20.67 11.47 18.80
C ILE A 173 22.12 11.24 19.28
N SER A 174 22.26 10.76 20.51
CA SER A 174 23.56 10.52 21.15
C SER A 174 24.34 9.39 20.47
N LEU A 175 25.66 9.35 20.68
CA LEU A 175 26.48 8.23 20.19
C LEU A 175 26.03 6.88 20.79
N SER A 176 25.58 6.88 22.05
CA SER A 176 25.04 5.69 22.71
C SER A 176 23.78 5.19 22.01
N ASP A 177 22.85 6.09 21.67
CA ASP A 177 21.62 5.73 20.96
C ASP A 177 21.90 5.23 19.54
N LYS A 178 22.88 5.84 18.85
CA LYS A 178 23.35 5.34 17.54
C LYS A 178 23.88 3.93 17.64
N LEU A 179 24.69 3.64 18.65
CA LEU A 179 25.24 2.30 18.88
C LEU A 179 24.13 1.29 19.15
N GLU A 180 23.17 1.63 20.00
CA GLU A 180 22.02 0.78 20.30
C GLU A 180 21.15 0.52 19.05
N LEU A 181 20.92 1.56 18.23
CA LEU A 181 20.21 1.42 16.97
C LEU A 181 20.93 0.48 16.00
N VAL A 182 22.25 0.64 15.84
CA VAL A 182 23.04 -0.25 14.97
C VAL A 182 22.96 -1.69 15.46
N LYS A 183 23.06 -1.95 16.77
CA LYS A 183 22.88 -3.30 17.32
C LYS A 183 21.52 -3.90 16.97
N ARG A 184 20.44 -3.12 17.09
CA ARG A 184 19.08 -3.57 16.73
C ARG A 184 18.96 -3.85 15.24
N LEU A 185 19.53 -2.99 14.38
CA LEU A 185 19.54 -3.20 12.94
C LEU A 185 20.28 -4.49 12.56
N THR A 186 21.46 -4.74 13.16
CA THR A 186 22.20 -5.99 12.93
C THR A 186 21.42 -7.22 13.42
N ALA A 187 20.63 -7.10 14.50
CA ALA A 187 19.75 -8.19 14.93
C ALA A 187 18.66 -8.50 13.88
N PHE A 188 18.03 -7.47 13.30
CA PHE A 188 17.07 -7.64 12.20
C PHE A 188 17.72 -8.22 10.95
N GLU A 189 18.89 -7.73 10.55
CA GLU A 189 19.64 -8.28 9.41
C GLU A 189 19.94 -9.77 9.61
N ARG A 190 20.37 -10.16 10.82
CA ARG A 190 20.60 -11.57 11.17
C ARG A 190 19.33 -12.40 11.03
N GLU A 191 18.17 -11.90 11.49
CA GLU A 191 16.89 -12.61 11.35
C GLU A 191 16.54 -12.81 9.87
N VAL A 192 16.59 -11.76 9.04
CA VAL A 192 16.30 -11.88 7.60
C VAL A 192 17.27 -12.84 6.92
N CYS A 193 18.56 -12.76 7.23
CA CYS A 193 19.58 -13.66 6.65
C CYS A 193 19.44 -15.11 7.08
N SER A 194 18.74 -15.38 8.20
CA SER A 194 18.49 -16.74 8.67
C SER A 194 17.33 -17.43 7.94
N LEU A 195 16.49 -16.66 7.23
CA LEU A 195 15.35 -17.19 6.47
C LEU A 195 15.85 -18.05 5.29
N GLN A 196 15.48 -19.34 5.31
CA GLN A 196 15.81 -20.27 4.24
C GLN A 196 14.78 -20.16 3.12
N LEU A 197 15.22 -19.69 1.94
CA LEU A 197 14.40 -19.62 0.74
C LEU A 197 14.74 -20.80 -0.20
N PRO A 198 13.74 -21.54 -0.70
CA PRO A 198 13.97 -22.70 -1.58
C PRO A 198 14.35 -22.32 -3.02
N ALA A 199 14.30 -21.03 -3.36
CA ALA A 199 14.64 -20.49 -4.66
C ALA A 199 14.96 -18.98 -4.55
N TYR A 200 15.62 -18.46 -5.58
CA TYR A 200 15.85 -17.03 -5.76
C TYR A 200 14.68 -16.35 -6.48
N GLY A 201 14.50 -15.05 -6.26
CA GLY A 201 13.51 -14.22 -6.95
C GLY A 201 12.51 -13.60 -6.00
N SER A 202 11.29 -13.40 -6.49
CA SER A 202 10.19 -12.79 -5.76
C SER A 202 9.34 -13.82 -5.02
N LEU A 203 8.82 -13.43 -3.86
CA LEU A 203 7.79 -14.19 -3.15
C LEU A 203 6.42 -13.81 -3.69
N TYR A 204 5.50 -14.77 -3.70
CA TYR A 204 4.12 -14.56 -4.11
C TYR A 204 3.18 -15.35 -3.21
N LEU A 205 1.96 -14.86 -3.03
CA LEU A 205 0.93 -15.63 -2.34
C LEU A 205 0.56 -16.86 -3.18
N ARG A 206 0.17 -17.95 -2.50
CA ARG A 206 -0.18 -19.22 -3.16
C ARG A 206 -1.30 -19.07 -4.19
N SER A 207 -2.25 -18.16 -3.94
CA SER A 207 -3.33 -17.81 -4.87
C SER A 207 -2.83 -17.22 -6.20
N PHE A 208 -1.68 -16.55 -6.20
CA PHE A 208 -1.05 -15.99 -7.39
C PHE A 208 -0.16 -17.01 -8.11
N GLY A 209 0.61 -17.79 -7.35
CA GLY A 209 1.63 -18.72 -7.88
C GLY A 209 1.09 -19.94 -8.64
N GLY A 210 -0.20 -20.25 -8.55
CA GLY A 210 -0.79 -21.43 -9.20
C GLY A 210 -0.68 -21.45 -10.74
N GLY A 211 -0.40 -20.31 -11.38
CA GLY A 211 -0.24 -20.19 -12.83
C GLY A 211 1.19 -19.88 -13.31
N LEU A 212 2.18 -19.73 -12.41
CA LEU A 212 3.54 -19.37 -12.80
C LEU A 212 4.41 -20.62 -13.01
N PRO A 213 5.24 -20.69 -14.06
CA PRO A 213 6.19 -21.79 -14.22
C PRO A 213 7.29 -21.71 -13.13
N ASN A 214 7.80 -22.87 -12.71
CA ASN A 214 8.99 -23.02 -11.85
C ASN A 214 8.91 -22.42 -10.43
N PHE A 215 7.73 -22.21 -9.85
CA PHE A 215 7.64 -21.79 -8.44
C PHE A 215 8.06 -22.90 -7.48
N LYS A 216 8.66 -22.51 -6.34
CA LYS A 216 8.96 -23.40 -5.21
C LYS A 216 8.12 -22.96 -4.01
N PRO A 217 7.25 -23.82 -3.45
CA PRO A 217 6.49 -23.45 -2.26
C PRO A 217 7.44 -23.21 -1.09
N LEU A 218 7.17 -22.16 -0.32
CA LEU A 218 7.77 -22.03 1.00
C LEU A 218 7.19 -23.15 1.88
N GLY A 219 8.06 -23.99 2.43
CA GLY A 219 7.70 -24.99 3.44
C GLY A 219 7.36 -24.28 4.75
N ILE A 220 6.25 -23.56 4.76
CA ILE A 220 5.67 -23.06 6.00
C ILE A 220 4.93 -24.27 6.57
N ASP A 221 5.58 -25.00 7.47
CA ASP A 221 4.96 -26.09 8.20
C ASP A 221 3.81 -25.50 9.03
N GLY A 222 2.61 -25.54 8.46
CA GLY A 222 1.38 -25.31 9.19
C GLY A 222 0.96 -26.65 9.78
N GLU A 223 1.32 -26.90 11.04
CA GLU A 223 0.41 -27.68 11.88
C GLU A 223 -0.94 -26.94 11.89
N SER A 224 -1.95 -27.74 11.57
CA SER A 224 -3.36 -27.44 11.31
C SER A 224 -4.08 -26.61 12.36
#